data_AF-A0AAV1MRB2-F1
#
_entry.id   AF-A0AAV1MRB2-F1
#
_cell.length_a   1.000
_cell.length_b   1.000
_cell.length_c   1.000
_cell.angle_alpha   90.00
_cell.angle_beta   90.00
_cell.angle_gamma   90.00
#
_symmetry.space_group_name_H-M   'P 1'
#
loop_
_entity.id
_entity.type
_entity.pdbx_description
1 polymer ?
#
loop_
_entity_poly.entity_id
_entity_poly.type
_entity_poly.pdbx_seq_one_letter_code
_entity_poly.pdbx_strand_id
1 'polypeptide(L)'
;MSQDKSGYPIMGETNPLHNNVYGPPQPGFGMPPPNYSQAPGGPYPPAAGYGQPGFAQAGPGFVPGPYPQMPYPQMPYPQGPYPQGPYQQGPTQPGFPGEPIAPAGSPGYHGDVPPSYYDNDEFTNSGFEDKTIRRAFIRKVFMVLTVQLLVTFSFVAVFTFVDDAKDFVRRNTWTYYVSYAVFFVSLIVLSCCGEFRRKHPWNLVALSILTLSLSYMVGMIASFYNTETVIIAVGITAVVCFTVVIFSLQTKYDFTSCWGVLFVCLIVLLVFSILCIFIRSNILHIVYASLGALLFTCFLAVDTQLLLGNKKLALSPEEYVFAALNLYTDIINIFLYILAIVGRTRD
;
A
#
# COMPACT_ATOMS: atom_id res chain seq x y z
N MET A 1 -29.46 -74.84 -37.37
CA MET A 1 -28.65 -75.95 -36.82
C MET A 1 -27.27 -75.39 -36.52
N SER A 2 -26.59 -75.58 -35.39
CA SER A 2 -26.89 -76.07 -34.03
C SER A 2 -25.57 -75.93 -33.25
N GLN A 3 -25.62 -75.44 -32.01
CA GLN A 3 -24.79 -75.78 -30.81
C GLN A 3 -23.24 -75.67 -30.88
N ASP A 4 -22.53 -74.95 -29.99
CA ASP A 4 -22.43 -75.00 -28.51
C ASP A 4 -21.39 -76.03 -27.98
N LYS A 5 -20.62 -75.60 -26.96
CA LYS A 5 -19.80 -76.27 -25.92
C LYS A 5 -18.47 -75.52 -25.70
N SER A 6 -18.25 -74.77 -24.61
CA SER A 6 -18.25 -75.12 -23.16
C SER A 6 -17.03 -75.92 -22.72
N GLY A 7 -16.33 -75.40 -21.71
CA GLY A 7 -15.28 -76.07 -20.95
C GLY A 7 -14.72 -75.20 -19.81
N TYR A 8 -15.52 -74.97 -18.76
CA TYR A 8 -15.03 -74.58 -17.42
C TYR A 8 -14.74 -75.85 -16.59
N PRO A 9 -13.91 -75.72 -15.53
CA PRO A 9 -14.41 -75.97 -14.16
C PRO A 9 -13.87 -74.92 -13.16
N ILE A 10 -14.25 -74.77 -11.88
CA ILE A 10 -15.38 -75.11 -10.99
C ILE A 10 -15.04 -74.38 -9.66
N MET A 11 -16.06 -73.76 -9.05
CA MET A 11 -16.37 -73.46 -7.62
C MET A 11 -15.27 -73.48 -6.55
N GLY A 12 -15.16 -72.44 -5.71
CA GLY A 12 -15.86 -72.32 -4.39
C GLY A 12 -14.80 -72.46 -3.28
N GLU A 13 -14.76 -71.82 -2.12
CA GLU A 13 -15.73 -71.24 -1.19
C GLU A 13 -15.06 -70.04 -0.49
N THR A 14 -15.72 -68.90 -0.31
CA THR A 14 -16.34 -68.56 0.98
C THR A 14 -17.51 -67.59 0.76
N ASN A 15 -18.70 -68.18 0.86
CA ASN A 15 -19.98 -67.57 1.25
C ASN A 15 -19.85 -67.09 2.73
N PRO A 16 -20.73 -66.24 3.34
CA PRO A 16 -22.17 -66.33 3.13
C PRO A 16 -23.03 -65.03 3.20
N LEU A 17 -24.25 -65.14 2.64
CA LEU A 17 -25.48 -64.34 2.86
C LEU A 17 -25.54 -62.97 2.14
N HIS A 18 -26.07 -62.81 0.93
CA HIS A 18 -27.42 -63.08 0.40
C HIS A 18 -28.57 -62.27 1.07
N ASN A 19 -29.14 -61.37 0.24
CA ASN A 19 -30.47 -60.73 0.28
C ASN A 19 -30.78 -59.81 1.48
N ASN A 20 -31.29 -58.58 1.34
CA ASN A 20 -32.46 -58.18 0.56
C ASN A 20 -32.77 -56.68 0.86
N VAL A 21 -33.52 -56.04 -0.04
CA VAL A 21 -34.52 -54.97 0.22
C VAL A 21 -34.07 -53.50 0.33
N TYR A 22 -34.72 -52.68 -0.49
CA TYR A 22 -34.74 -51.22 -0.54
C TYR A 22 -35.02 -50.56 0.83
N GLY A 23 -34.28 -49.50 1.17
CA GLY A 23 -34.58 -48.57 2.27
C GLY A 23 -33.84 -47.23 2.09
N PRO A 24 -34.49 -46.07 2.30
CA PRO A 24 -33.90 -44.75 2.06
C PRO A 24 -32.95 -44.30 3.19
N PRO A 25 -32.05 -43.32 2.93
CA PRO A 25 -31.10 -42.84 3.94
C PRO A 25 -31.77 -41.97 5.01
N GLN A 26 -31.39 -42.17 6.26
CA GLN A 26 -31.76 -41.38 7.44
C GLN A 26 -30.55 -40.54 7.95
N PRO A 27 -30.72 -39.54 8.82
CA PRO A 27 -30.68 -38.13 8.42
C PRO A 27 -29.48 -37.35 8.96
N GLY A 28 -28.97 -36.43 8.14
CA GLY A 28 -28.07 -35.36 8.56
C GLY A 28 -28.82 -34.23 9.28
N PHE A 29 -28.11 -33.57 10.20
CA PHE A 29 -28.50 -32.35 10.89
C PHE A 29 -29.00 -31.28 9.90
N GLY A 30 -30.28 -30.93 9.98
CA GLY A 30 -30.91 -29.90 9.15
C GLY A 30 -31.01 -28.55 9.86
N MET A 31 -30.64 -27.48 9.17
CA MET A 31 -31.18 -26.12 9.37
C MET A 31 -32.04 -25.77 8.14
N PRO A 32 -33.32 -25.41 8.29
CA PRO A 32 -34.15 -25.03 7.14
C PRO A 32 -34.05 -23.54 6.77
N PRO A 33 -34.34 -23.18 5.50
CA PRO A 33 -34.34 -21.80 5.01
C PRO A 33 -35.61 -21.02 5.41
N PRO A 34 -35.59 -19.68 5.44
CA PRO A 34 -36.80 -18.89 5.69
C PRO A 34 -37.68 -18.86 4.42
N ASN A 35 -38.94 -19.28 4.53
CA ASN A 35 -39.94 -19.11 3.47
C ASN A 35 -40.96 -18.02 3.84
N TYR A 36 -41.21 -17.13 2.88
CA TYR A 36 -42.19 -16.07 2.90
C TYR A 36 -43.55 -16.61 2.41
N SER A 37 -44.58 -16.71 3.26
CA SER A 37 -46.01 -16.60 2.85
C SER A 37 -47.04 -16.91 3.95
N GLN A 38 -47.98 -15.96 4.15
CA GLN A 38 -49.37 -16.04 4.71
C GLN A 38 -49.55 -16.17 6.26
N ALA A 39 -49.88 -15.12 7.06
CA ALA A 39 -51.11 -14.27 7.25
C ALA A 39 -52.09 -14.85 8.33
N PRO A 40 -53.05 -14.12 9.00
CA PRO A 40 -53.44 -12.69 8.99
C PRO A 40 -53.74 -12.03 10.38
N GLY A 41 -53.90 -10.69 10.44
CA GLY A 41 -54.84 -10.03 11.37
C GLY A 41 -54.39 -8.75 12.10
N GLY A 42 -54.88 -7.58 11.67
CA GLY A 42 -54.97 -6.35 12.48
C GLY A 42 -54.64 -5.04 11.73
N PRO A 43 -55.39 -3.93 11.93
CA PRO A 43 -55.72 -2.96 10.86
C PRO A 43 -54.78 -1.75 10.67
N TYR A 44 -54.69 -1.27 9.43
CA TYR A 44 -54.25 0.09 9.00
C TYR A 44 -55.38 1.13 9.25
N PRO A 45 -55.24 2.49 9.10
CA PRO A 45 -54.28 3.31 8.31
C PRO A 45 -53.94 4.70 8.99
N PRO A 46 -53.62 5.84 8.31
CA PRO A 46 -52.83 6.12 7.10
C PRO A 46 -51.72 7.21 7.25
N ALA A 47 -50.89 7.26 6.21
CA ALA A 47 -50.06 8.30 5.56
C ALA A 47 -49.92 9.77 6.05
N ALA A 48 -48.66 10.22 5.89
CA ALA A 48 -48.15 11.48 5.29
C ALA A 48 -48.03 12.78 6.10
N GLY A 49 -46.86 13.44 5.96
CA GLY A 49 -46.76 14.91 5.93
C GLY A 49 -45.58 15.56 6.67
N TYR A 50 -44.63 16.08 5.89
CA TYR A 50 -43.82 17.31 6.05
C TYR A 50 -43.47 17.92 7.43
N GLY A 51 -42.22 18.39 7.58
CA GLY A 51 -41.94 19.61 8.34
C GLY A 51 -40.55 19.72 8.98
N GLN A 52 -39.78 20.73 8.58
CA GLN A 52 -38.62 21.24 9.34
C GLN A 52 -39.02 21.69 10.76
N PRO A 53 -38.11 21.65 11.73
CA PRO A 53 -38.07 22.63 12.83
C PRO A 53 -36.89 23.60 12.57
N GLY A 54 -37.03 24.92 12.51
CA GLY A 54 -37.87 25.79 13.32
C GLY A 54 -36.96 26.55 14.30
N PHE A 55 -36.47 27.73 13.91
CA PHE A 55 -35.70 28.64 14.77
C PHE A 55 -36.58 29.16 15.92
N ALA A 56 -36.07 29.13 17.16
CA ALA A 56 -36.66 29.82 18.30
C ALA A 56 -35.73 30.92 18.83
N GLN A 57 -36.16 32.14 18.50
CA GLN A 57 -36.04 33.45 19.15
C GLN A 57 -35.20 33.63 20.44
N ALA A 58 -34.37 34.66 20.42
CA ALA A 58 -33.61 35.20 21.54
C ALA A 58 -34.51 35.83 22.63
N GLY A 59 -34.19 35.54 23.89
CA GLY A 59 -34.66 36.26 25.08
C GLY A 59 -33.46 36.73 25.92
N PRO A 60 -33.52 37.90 26.57
CA PRO A 60 -32.35 38.53 27.17
C PRO A 60 -32.12 38.07 28.62
N GLY A 61 -30.87 37.74 28.93
CA GLY A 61 -30.35 37.64 30.30
C GLY A 61 -29.66 36.32 30.60
N PHE A 62 -28.75 36.39 31.58
CA PHE A 62 -27.99 35.33 32.25
C PHE A 62 -26.53 35.15 31.81
N VAL A 63 -25.68 35.43 32.80
CA VAL A 63 -24.22 35.49 32.84
C VAL A 63 -23.64 34.07 32.93
N PRO A 64 -22.51 33.72 32.28
CA PRO A 64 -21.91 32.39 32.44
C PRO A 64 -21.17 32.28 33.80
N GLY A 65 -21.55 31.28 34.60
CA GLY A 65 -20.80 30.86 35.79
C GLY A 65 -19.68 29.85 35.45
N PRO A 66 -18.65 29.71 36.30
CA PRO A 66 -17.47 28.88 36.01
C PRO A 66 -17.72 27.37 36.18
N TYR A 67 -17.07 26.58 35.33
CA TYR A 67 -17.12 25.12 35.30
C TYR A 67 -16.36 24.50 36.49
N PRO A 68 -16.85 23.41 37.13
CA PRO A 68 -16.11 22.72 38.17
C PRO A 68 -15.08 21.73 37.61
N GLN A 69 -13.84 21.80 38.12
CA GLN A 69 -12.75 20.84 37.91
C GLN A 69 -12.91 19.61 38.83
N MET A 70 -12.73 18.40 38.29
CA MET A 70 -12.63 17.16 39.05
C MET A 70 -11.17 16.90 39.50
N PRO A 71 -10.92 16.43 40.73
CA PRO A 71 -9.56 16.15 41.20
C PRO A 71 -9.08 14.75 40.79
N TYR A 72 -7.84 14.65 40.35
CA TYR A 72 -7.12 13.41 40.11
C TYR A 72 -6.59 12.80 41.43
N PRO A 73 -6.61 11.47 41.64
CA PRO A 73 -6.02 10.87 42.83
C PRO A 73 -4.49 10.72 42.68
N GLN A 74 -3.74 11.20 43.67
CA GLN A 74 -2.31 10.90 43.83
C GLN A 74 -2.08 9.59 44.61
N MET A 75 -1.18 8.75 44.13
CA MET A 75 -0.66 7.57 44.85
C MET A 75 0.62 7.94 45.63
N PRO A 76 0.81 7.46 46.88
CA PRO A 76 2.01 7.73 47.66
C PRO A 76 3.13 6.73 47.38
N TYR A 77 4.36 7.23 47.23
CA TYR A 77 5.59 6.42 47.16
C TYR A 77 6.09 6.06 48.58
N PRO A 78 6.60 4.84 48.83
CA PRO A 78 7.27 4.50 50.08
C PRO A 78 8.74 4.96 50.09
N GLN A 79 9.16 5.69 51.13
CA GLN A 79 10.57 5.95 51.44
C GLN A 79 11.19 4.76 52.20
N GLY A 80 12.34 4.27 51.73
CA GLY A 80 13.21 3.36 52.46
C GLY A 80 14.46 4.07 52.99
N PRO A 81 15.02 3.68 54.16
CA PRO A 81 16.19 4.32 54.75
C PRO A 81 17.51 3.73 54.21
N TYR A 82 18.44 4.59 53.80
CA TYR A 82 19.82 4.20 53.48
C TYR A 82 20.78 4.55 54.64
N PRO A 83 21.70 3.65 55.04
CA PRO A 83 22.74 3.97 56.02
C PRO A 83 23.97 4.65 55.36
N GLN A 84 24.51 5.67 56.05
CA GLN A 84 25.76 6.36 55.68
C GLN A 84 27.01 5.53 56.03
N GLY A 85 28.01 5.53 55.13
CA GLY A 85 29.37 5.05 55.37
C GLY A 85 30.41 6.18 55.23
N PRO A 86 31.61 6.06 55.84
CA PRO A 86 32.50 7.20 56.09
C PRO A 86 33.60 7.42 55.04
N TYR A 87 34.06 8.68 55.02
CA TYR A 87 35.05 9.37 54.16
C TYR A 87 36.38 8.64 53.86
N GLN A 88 36.94 8.90 52.67
CA GLN A 88 38.39 8.94 52.42
C GLN A 88 38.78 10.12 51.51
N GLN A 89 39.80 10.87 51.96
CA GLN A 89 40.42 12.03 51.30
C GLN A 89 41.46 11.59 50.25
N GLY A 90 41.59 12.38 49.17
CA GLY A 90 42.70 12.30 48.20
C GLY A 90 43.20 13.71 47.82
N PRO A 91 44.47 13.88 47.39
CA PRO A 91 45.23 15.11 47.61
C PRO A 91 45.16 16.17 46.50
N THR A 92 45.44 17.39 46.95
CA THR A 92 45.62 18.70 46.31
C THR A 92 46.54 18.77 45.07
N GLN A 93 46.19 19.65 44.11
CA GLN A 93 47.13 20.45 43.30
C GLN A 93 46.44 21.68 42.62
N PRO A 94 47.17 22.70 42.11
CA PRO A 94 47.02 24.11 42.51
C PRO A 94 46.38 25.02 41.45
N GLY A 95 45.77 26.14 41.91
CA GLY A 95 44.95 27.04 41.08
C GLY A 95 45.62 28.29 40.54
N PHE A 96 44.79 29.15 39.90
CA PHE A 96 44.87 30.61 39.67
C PHE A 96 43.60 31.02 38.85
N PRO A 97 43.17 32.30 38.75
CA PRO A 97 42.64 33.16 39.82
C PRO A 97 41.25 33.78 39.50
N GLY A 98 40.46 34.00 40.57
CA GLY A 98 39.67 35.24 40.79
C GLY A 98 38.36 35.47 40.01
N GLU A 99 37.24 34.98 40.53
CA GLU A 99 35.93 35.61 40.31
C GLU A 99 35.63 36.63 41.42
N PRO A 100 35.02 37.79 41.11
CA PRO A 100 34.71 38.79 42.11
C PRO A 100 33.60 38.33 43.07
N ILE A 101 33.86 38.56 44.36
CA ILE A 101 32.99 38.32 45.50
C ILE A 101 31.64 39.03 45.31
N ALA A 102 30.56 38.26 45.26
CA ALA A 102 29.20 38.79 45.45
C ALA A 102 28.98 39.04 46.96
N PRO A 103 28.51 40.22 47.39
CA PRO A 103 28.16 40.43 48.77
C PRO A 103 26.88 39.66 49.12
N ALA A 104 26.96 38.89 50.20
CA ALA A 104 25.79 38.30 50.85
C ALA A 104 24.87 39.41 51.36
N GLY A 105 23.63 39.46 50.87
CA GLY A 105 22.64 40.45 51.28
C GLY A 105 21.21 40.12 50.85
N SER A 106 20.48 39.54 51.79
CA SER A 106 19.00 39.54 51.94
C SER A 106 18.09 38.75 50.97
N PRO A 107 17.07 38.06 51.52
CA PRO A 107 16.09 37.29 50.76
C PRO A 107 14.96 38.18 50.24
N GLY A 108 14.61 38.08 48.96
CA GLY A 108 13.37 38.65 48.43
C GLY A 108 13.44 39.04 46.97
N TYR A 109 12.38 38.71 46.24
CA TYR A 109 12.07 39.00 44.83
C TYR A 109 12.72 38.10 43.77
N HIS A 110 11.99 37.03 43.42
CA HIS A 110 12.03 36.47 42.07
C HIS A 110 11.53 37.53 41.09
N GLY A 111 12.47 38.21 40.41
CA GLY A 111 12.17 38.99 39.22
C GLY A 111 12.13 38.04 38.02
N ASP A 112 11.01 38.06 37.31
CA ASP A 112 10.84 37.39 36.01
C ASP A 112 11.93 37.85 35.04
N VAL A 113 12.91 36.98 34.78
CA VAL A 113 13.82 37.15 33.64
C VAL A 113 13.00 36.81 32.40
N PRO A 114 12.79 37.74 31.44
CA PRO A 114 12.11 37.38 30.20
C PRO A 114 12.95 36.32 29.47
N PRO A 115 12.32 35.26 28.92
CA PRO A 115 13.06 34.20 28.22
C PRO A 115 13.93 34.81 27.11
N SER A 116 15.17 34.33 27.03
CA SER A 116 16.14 34.77 26.03
C SER A 116 15.58 34.59 24.62
N TYR A 117 15.51 35.68 23.86
CA TYR A 117 14.96 35.77 22.50
C TYR A 117 15.64 34.82 21.47
N TYR A 118 16.79 34.25 21.80
CA TYR A 118 17.57 33.34 20.96
C TYR A 118 17.05 31.90 20.85
N ASP A 119 15.97 31.54 21.55
CA ASP A 119 15.38 30.19 21.48
C ASP A 119 14.37 30.02 20.32
N ASN A 120 14.16 31.07 19.52
CA ASN A 120 13.24 31.02 18.37
C ASN A 120 13.92 30.53 17.08
N ASP A 121 15.25 30.50 17.03
CA ASP A 121 16.00 30.06 15.84
C ASP A 121 15.87 28.53 15.61
N GLU A 122 15.70 27.73 16.67
CA GLU A 122 15.56 26.28 16.59
C GLU A 122 14.19 25.86 16.00
N PHE A 123 13.12 26.60 16.31
CA PHE A 123 11.78 26.33 15.79
C PHE A 123 11.63 26.77 14.31
N THR A 124 12.32 27.83 13.88
CA THR A 124 12.32 28.21 12.46
C THR A 124 13.25 27.34 11.63
N ASN A 125 14.46 27.02 12.09
CA ASN A 125 15.42 26.24 11.31
C ASN A 125 14.97 24.79 11.06
N SER A 126 14.39 24.12 12.08
CA SER A 126 13.87 22.75 11.93
C SER A 126 12.82 22.63 10.81
N GLY A 127 11.85 23.56 10.76
CA GLY A 127 10.81 23.57 9.72
C GLY A 127 11.31 23.90 8.31
N PHE A 128 12.42 24.63 8.16
CA PHE A 128 13.06 24.90 6.87
C PHE A 128 13.98 23.75 6.44
N GLU A 129 14.69 23.14 7.39
CA GLU A 129 15.53 21.97 7.19
C GLU A 129 14.70 20.77 6.72
N ASP A 130 13.57 20.48 7.37
CA ASP A 130 12.63 19.43 6.99
C ASP A 130 12.11 19.59 5.55
N LYS A 131 11.77 20.82 5.15
CA LYS A 131 11.32 21.12 3.78
C LYS A 131 12.44 20.92 2.77
N THR A 132 13.67 21.29 3.13
CA THR A 132 14.84 21.16 2.26
C THR A 132 15.22 19.69 2.07
N ILE A 133 15.25 18.92 3.16
CA ILE A 133 15.43 17.46 3.15
C ILE A 133 14.35 16.79 2.30
N ARG A 134 13.07 17.17 2.48
CA ARG A 134 11.95 16.64 1.70
C ARG A 134 12.11 16.93 0.20
N ARG A 135 12.51 18.14 -0.18
CA ARG A 135 12.77 18.50 -1.59
C ARG A 135 13.92 17.71 -2.19
N ALA A 136 15.00 17.50 -1.43
CA ALA A 136 16.12 16.68 -1.85
C ALA A 136 15.71 15.21 -2.05
N PHE A 137 14.91 14.67 -1.13
CA PHE A 137 14.30 13.35 -1.22
C PHE A 137 13.43 13.20 -2.47
N ILE A 138 12.49 14.12 -2.69
CA ILE A 138 11.60 14.12 -3.87
C ILE A 138 12.43 14.13 -5.16
N ARG A 139 13.42 15.03 -5.26
CA ARG A 139 14.31 15.12 -6.42
C ARG A 139 15.05 13.80 -6.66
N LYS A 140 15.57 13.18 -5.59
CA LYS A 140 16.27 11.90 -5.66
C LYS A 140 15.36 10.78 -6.17
N VAL A 141 14.14 10.69 -5.65
CA VAL A 141 13.16 9.68 -6.09
C VAL A 141 12.80 9.87 -7.56
N PHE A 142 12.48 11.09 -7.99
CA PHE A 142 12.15 11.34 -9.40
C PHE A 142 13.34 11.08 -10.33
N MET A 143 14.58 11.40 -9.93
CA MET A 143 15.75 11.03 -10.74
C MET A 143 15.90 9.52 -10.90
N VAL A 144 15.76 8.76 -9.80
CA VAL A 144 15.80 7.30 -9.84
C VAL A 144 14.69 6.77 -10.73
N LEU A 145 13.45 7.25 -10.55
CA LEU A 145 12.29 6.87 -11.36
C LEU A 145 12.51 7.16 -12.85
N THR A 146 13.04 8.33 -13.21
CA THR A 146 13.36 8.67 -14.60
C THR A 146 14.35 7.69 -15.21
N VAL A 147 15.41 7.32 -14.49
CA VAL A 147 16.37 6.30 -14.95
C VAL A 147 15.68 4.96 -15.14
N GLN A 148 14.83 4.54 -14.21
CA GLN A 148 14.08 3.28 -14.34
C GLN A 148 13.19 3.26 -15.59
N LEU A 149 12.42 4.33 -15.81
CA LEU A 149 11.54 4.45 -16.96
C LEU A 149 12.32 4.52 -18.29
N LEU A 150 13.48 5.18 -18.32
CA LEU A 150 14.34 5.21 -19.51
C LEU A 150 14.89 3.82 -19.86
N VAL A 151 15.31 3.05 -18.84
CA VAL A 151 15.73 1.66 -19.03
C VAL A 151 14.56 0.86 -19.59
N THR A 152 13.37 0.93 -19.00
CA THR A 152 12.22 0.18 -19.49
C THR A 152 11.81 0.58 -20.90
N PHE A 153 11.77 1.88 -21.19
CA PHE A 153 11.50 2.39 -22.53
C PHE A 153 12.49 1.85 -23.55
N SER A 154 13.78 1.76 -23.19
CA SER A 154 14.82 1.20 -24.06
C SER A 154 14.57 -0.28 -24.36
N PHE A 155 14.24 -1.09 -23.35
CA PHE A 155 13.88 -2.51 -23.55
C PHE A 155 12.64 -2.67 -24.43
N VAL A 156 11.58 -1.89 -24.16
CA VAL A 156 10.36 -1.89 -24.97
C VAL A 156 10.66 -1.49 -26.41
N ALA A 157 11.46 -0.45 -26.63
CA ALA A 157 11.86 -0.01 -27.97
C ALA A 157 12.63 -1.11 -28.72
N VAL A 158 13.64 -1.72 -28.10
CA VAL A 158 14.42 -2.79 -28.73
C VAL A 158 13.52 -3.97 -29.13
N PHE A 159 12.64 -4.45 -28.23
CA PHE A 159 11.80 -5.60 -28.55
C PHE A 159 10.62 -5.27 -29.48
N THR A 160 10.29 -3.99 -29.63
CA THR A 160 9.24 -3.53 -30.55
C THR A 160 9.78 -3.30 -31.97
N PHE A 161 10.94 -2.67 -32.10
CA PHE A 161 11.50 -2.22 -33.38
C PHE A 161 12.53 -3.17 -33.99
N VAL A 162 13.15 -4.06 -33.21
CA VAL A 162 14.13 -5.03 -33.72
C VAL A 162 13.45 -6.39 -33.90
N ASP A 163 13.23 -6.79 -35.15
CA ASP A 163 12.53 -8.04 -35.47
C ASP A 163 13.29 -9.27 -34.97
N ASP A 164 14.63 -9.29 -35.06
CA ASP A 164 15.44 -10.38 -34.50
C ASP A 164 15.25 -10.54 -32.98
N ALA A 165 15.11 -9.43 -32.26
CA ALA A 165 14.87 -9.45 -30.83
C ALA A 165 13.46 -10.00 -30.54
N LYS A 166 12.45 -9.53 -31.28
CA LYS A 166 11.06 -10.00 -31.20
C LYS A 166 10.95 -11.50 -31.46
N ASP A 167 11.64 -12.01 -32.47
CA ASP A 167 11.64 -13.44 -32.80
C ASP A 167 12.43 -14.27 -31.80
N PHE A 168 13.54 -13.75 -31.25
CA PHE A 168 14.28 -14.42 -30.19
C PHE A 168 13.40 -14.63 -28.96
N VAL A 169 12.70 -13.60 -28.52
CA VAL A 169 11.89 -13.63 -27.29
C VAL A 169 10.64 -14.49 -27.42
N ARG A 170 9.99 -14.44 -28.58
CA ARG A 170 8.81 -15.29 -28.88
C ARG A 170 9.17 -16.77 -28.98
N ARG A 171 10.38 -17.10 -29.44
CA ARG A 171 10.90 -18.49 -29.46
C ARG A 171 11.35 -18.97 -28.09
N ASN A 172 11.94 -18.09 -27.29
CA ASN A 172 12.52 -18.41 -25.99
C ASN A 172 11.64 -17.96 -24.83
N THR A 173 10.37 -18.40 -24.78
CA THR A 173 9.40 -17.99 -23.74
C THR A 173 9.86 -18.32 -22.32
N TRP A 174 10.80 -19.25 -22.12
CA TRP A 174 11.40 -19.55 -20.82
C TRP A 174 12.07 -18.31 -20.18
N THR A 175 12.62 -17.40 -21.00
CA THR A 175 13.25 -16.15 -20.54
C THR A 175 12.27 -15.22 -19.82
N TYR A 176 10.99 -15.22 -20.24
CA TYR A 176 9.93 -14.49 -19.56
C TYR A 176 9.74 -15.00 -18.13
N TYR A 177 9.60 -16.31 -17.94
CA TYR A 177 9.43 -16.91 -16.61
C TYR A 177 10.65 -16.70 -15.70
N VAL A 178 11.86 -16.75 -16.26
CA VAL A 178 13.09 -16.43 -15.52
C VAL A 178 13.11 -14.98 -15.07
N SER A 179 12.77 -14.04 -15.97
CA SER A 179 12.69 -12.61 -15.60
C SER A 179 11.67 -12.35 -14.49
N TYR A 180 10.53 -13.06 -14.52
CA TYR A 180 9.50 -12.98 -13.50
C TYR A 180 9.95 -13.52 -12.15
N ALA A 181 10.67 -14.66 -12.14
CA ALA A 181 11.25 -15.21 -10.93
C ALA A 181 12.28 -14.25 -10.31
N VAL A 182 13.18 -13.67 -11.13
CA VAL A 182 14.18 -12.69 -10.67
C VAL A 182 13.50 -11.44 -10.11
N PHE A 183 12.45 -10.95 -10.77
CA PHE A 183 11.67 -9.80 -10.30
C PHE A 183 11.07 -10.06 -8.92
N PHE A 184 10.37 -11.19 -8.72
CA PHE A 184 9.76 -11.51 -7.44
C PHE A 184 10.77 -11.75 -6.33
N VAL A 185 11.86 -12.48 -6.60
CA VAL A 185 12.93 -12.67 -5.61
C VAL A 185 13.50 -11.31 -5.20
N SER A 186 13.74 -10.41 -6.16
CA SER A 186 14.24 -9.06 -5.87
C SER A 186 13.23 -8.23 -5.06
N LEU A 187 11.94 -8.33 -5.36
CA LEU A 187 10.88 -7.69 -4.59
C LEU A 187 10.80 -8.22 -3.15
N ILE A 188 10.88 -9.54 -2.96
CA ILE A 188 10.85 -10.16 -1.63
C ILE A 188 12.08 -9.72 -0.82
N VAL A 189 13.27 -9.72 -1.42
CA VAL A 189 14.49 -9.24 -0.76
C VAL A 189 14.34 -7.77 -0.35
N LEU A 190 13.85 -6.91 -1.25
CA LEU A 190 13.63 -5.50 -0.92
C LEU A 190 12.56 -5.32 0.15
N SER A 191 11.50 -6.13 0.16
CA SER A 191 10.37 -6.04 1.10
C SER A 191 10.73 -6.57 2.49
N CYS A 192 11.39 -7.73 2.58
CA CYS A 192 11.70 -8.42 3.82
C CYS A 192 13.03 -7.96 4.46
N CYS A 193 13.98 -7.46 3.67
CA CYS A 193 15.31 -7.06 4.17
C CYS A 193 15.44 -5.53 4.22
N GLY A 194 14.87 -4.90 5.26
CA GLY A 194 14.92 -3.45 5.45
C GLY A 194 16.34 -2.88 5.55
N GLU A 195 17.27 -3.59 6.20
CA GLU A 195 18.68 -3.17 6.28
C GLU A 195 19.38 -3.16 4.92
N PHE A 196 19.08 -4.15 4.07
CA PHE A 196 19.63 -4.25 2.72
C PHE A 196 19.11 -3.12 1.81
N ARG A 197 17.85 -2.72 2.00
CA ARG A 197 17.21 -1.58 1.30
C ARG A 197 17.81 -0.22 1.71
N ARG A 198 18.33 -0.11 2.93
CA ARG A 198 18.88 1.15 3.48
C ARG A 198 20.39 1.29 3.28
N LYS A 199 21.11 0.18 3.10
CA LYS A 199 22.57 0.18 2.95
C LYS A 199 23.02 0.43 1.51
N HIS A 200 23.80 1.48 1.31
CA HIS A 200 24.52 1.72 0.05
C HIS A 200 25.74 0.77 -0.04
N PRO A 201 26.09 0.22 -1.22
CA PRO A 201 25.45 0.34 -2.53
C PRO A 201 24.38 -0.73 -2.82
N TRP A 202 24.15 -1.65 -1.89
CA TRP A 202 23.27 -2.81 -2.06
C TRP A 202 21.84 -2.46 -2.47
N ASN A 203 21.32 -1.35 -1.94
CA ASN A 203 20.00 -0.86 -2.30
C ASN A 203 19.86 -0.49 -3.79
N LEU A 204 20.90 0.08 -4.41
CA LEU A 204 20.92 0.40 -5.83
C LEU A 204 21.09 -0.86 -6.68
N VAL A 205 21.87 -1.84 -6.21
CA VAL A 205 22.04 -3.13 -6.91
C VAL A 205 20.74 -3.91 -6.94
N ALA A 206 20.02 -4.03 -5.82
CA ALA A 206 18.71 -4.69 -5.84
C ALA A 206 17.69 -3.91 -6.69
N LEU A 207 17.70 -2.58 -6.61
CA LEU A 207 16.83 -1.77 -7.44
C LEU A 207 17.13 -1.92 -8.94
N SER A 208 18.40 -1.99 -9.33
CA SER A 208 18.79 -2.18 -10.73
C SER A 208 18.40 -3.56 -11.26
N ILE A 209 18.62 -4.63 -10.47
CA ILE A 209 18.19 -5.99 -10.82
C ILE A 209 16.67 -6.05 -11.00
N LEU A 210 15.91 -5.45 -10.07
CA LEU A 210 14.47 -5.36 -10.17
C LEU A 210 14.03 -4.58 -11.42
N THR A 211 14.68 -3.45 -11.69
CA THR A 211 14.37 -2.60 -12.85
C THR A 211 14.64 -3.33 -14.16
N LEU A 212 15.79 -3.99 -14.28
CA LEU A 212 16.18 -4.74 -15.48
C LEU A 212 15.27 -5.95 -15.72
N SER A 213 14.95 -6.71 -14.66
CA SER A 213 14.04 -7.86 -14.78
C SER A 213 12.62 -7.43 -15.17
N LEU A 214 12.08 -6.37 -14.55
CA LEU A 214 10.77 -5.85 -14.95
C LEU A 214 10.80 -5.23 -16.35
N SER A 215 11.86 -4.51 -16.71
CA SER A 215 12.02 -3.92 -18.06
C SER A 215 12.05 -4.99 -19.14
N TYR A 216 12.77 -6.08 -18.90
CA TYR A 216 12.78 -7.24 -19.77
C TYR A 216 11.37 -7.83 -19.91
N MET A 217 10.68 -8.10 -18.79
CA MET A 217 9.32 -8.63 -18.79
C MET A 217 8.35 -7.75 -19.60
N VAL A 218 8.39 -6.44 -19.38
CA VAL A 218 7.53 -5.48 -20.08
C VAL A 218 7.85 -5.43 -21.58
N GLY A 219 9.14 -5.42 -21.94
CA GLY A 219 9.57 -5.52 -23.33
C GLY A 219 9.07 -6.80 -23.99
N MET A 220 9.17 -7.95 -23.31
CA MET A 220 8.70 -9.24 -23.81
C MET A 220 7.20 -9.17 -24.11
N ILE A 221 6.41 -8.64 -23.17
CA ILE A 221 4.96 -8.47 -23.34
C ILE A 221 4.67 -7.57 -24.53
N ALA A 222 5.34 -6.41 -24.63
CA ALA A 222 5.20 -5.48 -25.74
C ALA A 222 5.50 -6.13 -27.09
N SER A 223 6.46 -7.06 -27.14
CA SER A 223 6.82 -7.79 -28.36
C SER A 223 5.69 -8.64 -28.93
N PHE A 224 4.66 -9.00 -28.15
CA PHE A 224 3.47 -9.73 -28.60
C PHE A 224 2.38 -8.82 -29.21
N TYR A 225 2.53 -7.50 -29.08
CA TYR A 225 1.61 -6.53 -29.68
C TYR A 225 2.21 -5.91 -30.95
N ASN A 226 1.34 -5.34 -31.78
CA ASN A 226 1.76 -4.55 -32.94
C ASN A 226 2.47 -3.25 -32.50
N THR A 227 3.47 -2.82 -33.27
CA THR A 227 4.27 -1.61 -32.97
C THR A 227 3.40 -0.36 -32.80
N GLU A 228 2.36 -0.19 -33.64
CA GLU A 228 1.42 0.93 -33.52
C GLU A 228 0.67 0.92 -32.19
N THR A 229 0.19 -0.26 -31.75
CA THR A 229 -0.47 -0.45 -30.45
C THR A 229 0.45 -0.08 -29.30
N VAL A 230 1.72 -0.49 -29.36
CA VAL A 230 2.72 -0.19 -28.32
C VAL A 230 2.97 1.32 -28.25
N ILE A 231 3.17 1.99 -29.38
CA ILE A 231 3.43 3.45 -29.43
C ILE A 231 2.24 4.22 -28.86
N ILE A 232 1.01 3.85 -29.24
CA ILE A 232 -0.21 4.49 -28.71
C ILE A 232 -0.29 4.29 -27.19
N ALA A 233 -0.04 3.07 -26.70
CA ALA A 233 -0.09 2.78 -25.28
C ALA A 233 0.94 3.60 -24.49
N VAL A 234 2.19 3.69 -24.96
CA VAL A 234 3.23 4.54 -24.35
C VAL A 234 2.78 6.00 -24.28
N GLY A 235 2.21 6.53 -25.37
CA GLY A 235 1.71 7.91 -25.41
C GLY A 235 0.60 8.18 -24.40
N ILE A 236 -0.40 7.30 -24.32
CA ILE A 236 -1.50 7.43 -23.35
C ILE A 236 -0.97 7.32 -21.93
N THR A 237 -0.10 6.34 -21.63
CA THR A 237 0.48 6.20 -20.29
C THR A 237 1.24 7.44 -19.87
N ALA A 238 2.05 8.03 -20.75
CA ALA A 238 2.80 9.25 -20.45
C ALA A 238 1.86 10.40 -20.07
N VAL A 239 0.78 10.62 -20.85
CA VAL A 239 -0.22 11.65 -20.57
C VAL A 239 -0.95 11.40 -19.25
N VAL A 240 -1.40 10.16 -19.01
CA VAL A 240 -2.09 9.79 -17.76
C VAL A 240 -1.19 10.01 -16.55
N CYS A 241 0.04 9.48 -16.59
CA CYS A 241 0.97 9.57 -15.46
C CYS A 241 1.36 11.03 -15.18
N PHE A 242 1.66 11.82 -16.22
CA PHE A 242 1.99 13.23 -16.05
C PHE A 242 0.82 14.03 -15.47
N THR A 243 -0.39 13.80 -15.98
CA THR A 243 -1.61 14.46 -15.49
C THR A 243 -1.84 14.14 -14.01
N VAL A 244 -1.71 12.87 -13.63
CA VAL A 244 -1.95 12.41 -12.26
C VAL A 244 -0.89 12.92 -11.30
N VAL A 245 0.39 12.90 -11.70
CA VAL A 245 1.48 13.46 -10.87
C VAL A 245 1.25 14.96 -10.64
N ILE A 246 0.96 15.74 -11.70
CA ILE A 246 0.64 17.17 -11.57
C ILE A 246 -0.58 17.40 -10.66
N PHE A 247 -1.63 16.62 -10.88
CA PHE A 247 -2.84 16.70 -10.06
C PHE A 247 -2.53 16.42 -8.59
N SER A 248 -1.76 15.36 -8.28
CA SER A 248 -1.34 15.01 -6.92
C SER A 248 -0.47 16.07 -6.26
N LEU A 249 0.36 16.78 -7.04
CA LEU A 249 1.17 17.90 -6.56
C LEU A 249 0.33 19.12 -6.14
N GLN A 250 -0.78 19.38 -6.84
CA GLN A 250 -1.60 20.59 -6.65
C GLN A 250 -2.83 20.37 -5.77
N THR A 251 -3.33 19.14 -5.70
CA THR A 251 -4.62 18.86 -5.06
C THR A 251 -4.57 19.02 -3.55
N LYS A 252 -5.62 19.64 -3.00
CA LYS A 252 -5.81 19.78 -1.55
C LYS A 252 -6.36 18.50 -0.92
N TYR A 253 -7.06 17.68 -1.69
CA TYR A 253 -7.60 16.41 -1.23
C TYR A 253 -6.49 15.43 -0.82
N ASP A 254 -6.74 14.68 0.24
CA ASP A 254 -5.84 13.68 0.78
C ASP A 254 -6.28 12.28 0.34
N PHE A 255 -5.65 11.76 -0.72
CA PHE A 255 -5.86 10.40 -1.19
C PHE A 255 -5.12 9.37 -0.33
N THR A 256 -4.11 9.76 0.46
CA THR A 256 -3.41 8.81 1.34
C THR A 256 -4.34 8.19 2.38
N SER A 257 -5.43 8.89 2.73
CA SER A 257 -6.50 8.38 3.60
C SER A 257 -7.27 7.18 2.99
N CYS A 258 -7.32 7.02 1.66
CA CYS A 258 -8.05 5.92 1.01
C CYS A 258 -7.18 4.69 0.69
N TRP A 259 -5.94 4.65 1.19
CA TRP A 259 -5.01 3.55 0.94
C TRP A 259 -5.59 2.17 1.28
N GLY A 260 -6.34 2.05 2.38
CA GLY A 260 -7.03 0.80 2.75
C GLY A 260 -8.10 0.35 1.75
N VAL A 261 -8.81 1.30 1.12
CA VAL A 261 -9.78 1.00 0.05
C VAL A 261 -9.07 0.51 -1.21
N LEU A 262 -7.99 1.18 -1.61
CA LEU A 262 -7.19 0.76 -2.76
C LEU A 262 -6.60 -0.64 -2.56
N PHE A 263 -6.17 -0.98 -1.34
CA PHE A 263 -5.73 -2.33 -1.01
C PHE A 263 -6.83 -3.38 -1.21
N VAL A 264 -8.06 -3.11 -0.73
CA VAL A 264 -9.20 -4.01 -0.97
C VAL A 264 -9.50 -4.13 -2.46
N CYS A 265 -9.50 -3.03 -3.21
CA CYS A 265 -9.69 -3.04 -4.66
C CYS A 265 -8.60 -3.86 -5.38
N LEU A 266 -7.35 -3.81 -4.93
CA LEU A 266 -6.25 -4.62 -5.46
C LEU A 266 -6.51 -6.12 -5.26
N ILE A 267 -6.96 -6.52 -4.06
CA ILE A 267 -7.31 -7.93 -3.79
C ILE A 267 -8.48 -8.38 -4.67
N VAL A 268 -9.53 -7.56 -4.82
CA VAL A 268 -10.65 -7.87 -5.72
C VAL A 268 -10.16 -8.02 -7.16
N LEU A 269 -9.28 -7.14 -7.62
CA LEU A 269 -8.73 -7.21 -8.97
C LEU A 269 -7.87 -8.46 -9.18
N LEU A 270 -7.10 -8.88 -8.18
CA LEU A 270 -6.34 -10.13 -8.20
C LEU A 270 -7.25 -11.36 -8.30
N VAL A 271 -8.33 -11.42 -7.50
CA VAL A 271 -9.31 -12.50 -7.62
C VAL A 271 -10.00 -12.48 -8.99
N PHE A 272 -10.32 -11.29 -9.50
CA PHE A 272 -10.90 -11.14 -10.83
C PHE A 272 -9.94 -11.58 -11.96
N SER A 273 -8.63 -11.40 -11.80
CA SER A 273 -7.64 -11.90 -12.76
C SER A 273 -7.65 -13.42 -12.85
N ILE A 274 -7.85 -14.13 -11.73
CA ILE A 274 -7.98 -15.59 -11.69
C ILE A 274 -9.23 -16.02 -12.47
N LEU A 275 -10.35 -15.32 -12.29
CA LEU A 275 -11.58 -15.58 -13.05
C LEU A 275 -11.36 -15.39 -14.56
N CYS A 276 -10.62 -14.36 -14.98
CA CYS A 276 -10.30 -14.12 -16.40
C CYS A 276 -9.47 -15.24 -17.04
N ILE A 277 -8.72 -16.03 -16.26
CA ILE A 277 -7.98 -17.20 -16.78
C ILE A 277 -8.96 -18.30 -17.22
N PHE A 278 -10.02 -18.52 -16.45
CA PHE A 278 -11.05 -19.51 -16.76
C PHE A 278 -12.03 -19.02 -17.83
N ILE A 279 -12.44 -17.74 -17.75
CA ILE A 279 -13.40 -17.13 -18.65
C ILE A 279 -12.66 -16.29 -19.70
N ARG A 280 -12.24 -16.96 -20.77
CA ARG A 280 -11.45 -16.40 -21.88
C ARG A 280 -12.30 -15.55 -22.83
N SER A 281 -12.84 -14.43 -22.34
CA SER A 281 -13.64 -13.48 -23.12
C SER A 281 -12.90 -12.16 -23.34
N ASN A 282 -12.85 -11.68 -24.58
CA ASN A 282 -12.19 -10.41 -24.93
C ASN A 282 -12.77 -9.23 -24.15
N ILE A 283 -14.09 -9.16 -24.03
CA ILE A 283 -14.79 -8.09 -23.28
C ILE A 283 -14.37 -8.12 -21.81
N LEU A 284 -14.34 -9.29 -21.17
CA LEU A 284 -13.94 -9.41 -19.77
C LEU A 284 -12.51 -8.94 -19.54
N HIS A 285 -11.60 -9.26 -20.44
CA HIS A 285 -10.22 -8.79 -20.33
C HIS A 285 -10.08 -7.28 -20.53
N ILE A 286 -10.86 -6.66 -21.44
CA ILE A 286 -10.87 -5.20 -21.59
C ILE A 286 -11.41 -4.54 -20.33
N VAL A 287 -12.47 -5.09 -19.73
CA VAL A 287 -13.02 -4.61 -18.45
C VAL A 287 -11.97 -4.76 -17.34
N TYR A 288 -11.34 -5.93 -17.22
CA TYR A 288 -10.26 -6.18 -16.26
C TYR A 288 -9.11 -5.19 -16.43
N ALA A 289 -8.66 -4.96 -17.67
CA ALA A 289 -7.58 -4.02 -17.94
C ALA A 289 -7.98 -2.57 -17.64
N SER A 290 -9.23 -2.18 -17.93
CA SER A 290 -9.75 -0.85 -17.62
C SER A 290 -9.81 -0.59 -16.11
N LEU A 291 -10.29 -1.58 -15.34
CA LEU A 291 -10.29 -1.51 -13.87
C LEU A 291 -8.86 -1.45 -13.32
N GLY A 292 -7.93 -2.23 -13.91
CA GLY A 292 -6.51 -2.22 -13.54
C GLY A 292 -5.85 -0.86 -13.79
N ALA A 293 -6.03 -0.30 -14.99
CA ALA A 293 -5.50 1.00 -15.34
C ALA A 293 -6.02 2.10 -14.40
N LEU A 294 -7.32 2.10 -14.08
CA LEU A 294 -7.92 3.06 -13.14
C LEU A 294 -7.35 2.88 -11.73
N LEU A 295 -7.29 1.63 -11.25
CA LEU A 295 -6.81 1.35 -9.90
C LEU A 295 -5.35 1.76 -9.71
N PHE A 296 -4.45 1.39 -10.63
CA PHE A 296 -3.05 1.78 -10.56
C PHE A 296 -2.84 3.28 -10.79
N THR A 297 -3.73 3.93 -11.54
CA THR A 297 -3.75 5.40 -11.61
C THR A 297 -4.06 6.03 -10.25
N CYS A 298 -4.99 5.45 -9.48
CA CYS A 298 -5.26 5.87 -8.10
C CYS A 298 -4.07 5.58 -7.16
N PHE A 299 -3.40 4.43 -7.29
CA PHE A 299 -2.16 4.15 -6.54
C PHE A 299 -1.08 5.17 -6.86
N LEU A 300 -0.82 5.47 -8.13
CA LEU A 300 0.13 6.50 -8.54
C LEU A 300 -0.17 7.86 -7.87
N ALA A 301 -1.45 8.22 -7.77
CA ALA A 301 -1.86 9.45 -7.10
C ALA A 301 -1.51 9.42 -5.60
N VAL A 302 -1.80 8.30 -4.91
CA VAL A 302 -1.50 8.08 -3.49
C VAL A 302 0.00 8.03 -3.23
N ASP A 303 0.76 7.24 -3.98
CA ASP A 303 2.21 7.10 -3.83
C ASP A 303 2.93 8.44 -4.12
N THR A 304 2.43 9.22 -5.08
CA THR A 304 2.91 10.60 -5.29
C THR A 304 2.66 11.47 -4.06
N GLN A 305 1.50 11.35 -3.40
CA GLN A 305 1.22 12.12 -2.18
C GLN A 305 2.03 11.64 -0.97
N LEU A 306 2.24 10.33 -0.83
CA LEU A 306 3.12 9.75 0.20
C LEU A 306 4.56 10.26 0.05
N LEU A 307 5.04 10.39 -1.19
CA LEU A 307 6.34 10.98 -1.51
C LEU A 307 6.44 12.45 -1.05
N LEU A 308 5.41 13.25 -1.35
CA LEU A 308 5.38 14.68 -1.05
C LEU A 308 5.34 14.96 0.46
N GLY A 309 4.74 14.06 1.23
CA GLY A 309 4.68 14.15 2.70
C GLY A 309 3.91 15.37 3.22
N ASN A 310 3.00 15.92 2.41
CA ASN A 310 2.15 17.06 2.78
C ASN A 310 0.72 16.64 3.20
N LYS A 311 0.50 15.34 3.39
CA LYS A 311 -0.78 14.71 3.76
C LYS A 311 -0.64 13.92 5.07
N LYS A 312 -1.68 13.16 5.47
CA LYS A 312 -1.70 12.41 6.73
C LYS A 312 -0.62 11.34 6.82
N LEU A 313 -0.30 10.69 5.70
CA LEU A 313 0.76 9.70 5.60
C LEU A 313 1.94 10.29 4.82
N ALA A 314 3.16 10.05 5.30
CA ALA A 314 4.39 10.52 4.67
C ALA A 314 5.46 9.43 4.76
N LEU A 315 6.16 9.20 3.66
CA LEU A 315 7.34 8.31 3.65
C LEU A 315 8.53 8.98 4.34
N SER A 316 9.31 8.19 5.07
CA SER A 316 10.59 8.66 5.58
C SER A 316 11.55 8.95 4.41
N PRO A 317 12.33 10.05 4.45
CA PRO A 317 13.33 10.35 3.42
C PRO A 317 14.37 9.23 3.18
N GLU A 318 14.56 8.34 4.16
CA GLU A 318 15.44 7.17 4.07
C GLU A 318 14.90 6.10 3.10
N GLU A 319 13.60 6.12 2.79
CA GLU A 319 12.91 5.08 2.01
C GLU A 319 12.75 5.45 0.53
N TYR A 320 13.69 6.23 -0.02
CA TYR A 320 13.61 6.70 -1.41
C TYR A 320 13.56 5.55 -2.43
N VAL A 321 14.19 4.42 -2.13
CA VAL A 321 14.16 3.21 -2.98
C VAL A 321 12.75 2.63 -3.03
N PHE A 322 12.05 2.58 -1.90
CA PHE A 322 10.68 2.08 -1.83
C PHE A 322 9.71 3.03 -2.54
N ALA A 323 9.86 4.35 -2.31
CA ALA A 323 9.06 5.36 -2.99
C ALA A 323 9.24 5.31 -4.52
N ALA A 324 10.49 5.19 -5.00
CA ALA A 324 10.79 5.05 -6.43
C ALA A 324 10.20 3.75 -7.00
N LEU A 325 10.33 2.65 -6.27
CA LEU A 325 9.80 1.35 -6.67
C LEU A 325 8.28 1.37 -6.84
N ASN A 326 7.52 1.93 -5.88
CA ASN A 326 6.07 2.00 -5.98
C ASN A 326 5.63 2.81 -7.20
N LEU A 327 6.14 4.04 -7.35
CA LEU A 327 5.85 4.90 -8.50
C LEU A 327 6.21 4.22 -9.82
N TYR A 328 7.35 3.52 -9.86
CA TYR A 328 7.78 2.76 -11.04
C TYR A 328 6.78 1.63 -11.36
N THR A 329 6.43 0.81 -10.38
CA THR A 329 5.48 -0.30 -10.59
C THR A 329 4.10 0.19 -10.99
N ASP A 330 3.62 1.31 -10.46
CA ASP A 330 2.33 1.87 -10.84
C ASP A 330 2.33 2.30 -12.30
N ILE A 331 3.36 3.05 -12.73
CA ILE A 331 3.49 3.52 -14.12
C ILE A 331 3.58 2.33 -15.09
N ILE A 332 4.38 1.30 -14.75
CA ILE A 332 4.50 0.10 -15.56
C ILE A 332 3.19 -0.67 -15.64
N ASN A 333 2.45 -0.81 -14.54
CA ASN A 333 1.16 -1.50 -14.56
C ASN A 333 0.12 -0.71 -15.37
N ILE A 334 0.07 0.63 -15.22
CA ILE A 334 -0.76 1.50 -16.06
C ILE A 334 -0.43 1.28 -17.55
N PHE A 335 0.86 1.21 -17.92
CA PHE A 335 1.29 0.89 -19.28
C PHE A 335 0.78 -0.47 -19.75
N LEU A 336 1.00 -1.55 -18.99
CA LEU A 336 0.59 -2.89 -19.38
C LEU A 336 -0.93 -3.01 -19.53
N TYR A 337 -1.71 -2.37 -18.68
CA TYR A 337 -3.16 -2.35 -18.78
C TYR A 337 -3.64 -1.55 -19.99
N ILE A 338 -3.09 -0.36 -20.24
CA ILE A 338 -3.41 0.42 -21.44
C ILE A 338 -3.03 -0.36 -22.70
N LEU A 339 -1.85 -0.99 -22.72
CA LEU A 339 -1.41 -1.82 -23.83
C LEU A 339 -2.39 -2.96 -24.11
N ALA A 340 -2.88 -3.63 -23.06
CA ALA A 340 -3.89 -4.68 -23.19
C ALA A 340 -5.23 -4.14 -23.75
N ILE A 341 -5.68 -2.95 -23.32
CA ILE A 341 -6.91 -2.32 -23.83
C ILE A 341 -6.77 -1.99 -25.32
N VAL A 342 -5.69 -1.29 -25.70
CA VAL A 342 -5.46 -0.86 -27.09
C VAL A 342 -5.25 -2.08 -28.00
N GLY A 343 -4.52 -3.10 -27.54
CA GLY A 343 -4.32 -4.32 -28.31
C GLY A 343 -5.63 -5.07 -28.56
N ARG A 344 -6.39 -5.36 -27.51
CA ARG A 344 -7.64 -6.14 -27.60
C ARG A 344 -8.79 -5.43 -28.32
N THR A 345 -8.72 -4.11 -28.46
CA THR A 345 -9.74 -3.34 -29.21
C THR A 345 -9.45 -3.34 -30.71
N ARG A 346 -8.20 -3.64 -31.10
CA ARG A 346 -7.72 -3.57 -32.49
C ARG A 346 -7.53 -4.95 -33.14
N ASP A 347 -7.52 -6.01 -32.33
CA ASP A 347 -7.57 -7.42 -32.73
C ASP A 347 -9.03 -7.91 -32.77
#